data_AF-A0A372LQI1-F1
#
_entry.id   AF-A0A372LQI1-F1
#
_cell.length_a   1.000
_cell.length_b   1.000
_cell.length_c   1.000
_cell.angle_alpha   90.00
_cell.angle_beta   90.00
_cell.angle_gamma   90.00
#
_symmetry.space_group_name_H-M   'P 1'
#
loop_
_entity.id
_entity.type
_entity.pdbx_description
1 polymer ?
#
loop_
_entity_poly.entity_id
_entity_poly.type
_entity_poly.pdbx_seq_one_letter_code
_entity_poly.pdbx_strand_id
1 'polypeptide(L)'
;MNSKLFDIFQMGTTLKLKMKDGIRFLPYYLYVDKHCLGQFYPQSELYFDTRSLGDGTHRLTVSGVFLKNRETVGYVNRFQFNRDTSRDLRADFKAGDILIACDNVNGFPPGYMGHSAIVVDDSHVVEAIIMRPFIKKDTIEQFIVAHPLYAHYRPKSEEMGTKAANFALSYLATYQDNAKNGKKNPVFSFTTKTPLEDLLESIYCSKLIWLSYYYGAHYKFYNDHFLFSPEDLETGLSQDENFTLIYKHHEFVFHLNS
;
A
#
# COMPACT_ATOMS: atom_id res chain seq x y z
N MET A 1 -20.06 -10.50 31.78
CA MET A 1 -19.29 -10.62 30.51
C MET A 1 -19.04 -9.21 29.97
N ASN A 2 -17.79 -8.73 29.97
CA ASN A 2 -17.45 -7.44 29.36
C ASN A 2 -17.42 -7.60 27.84
N SER A 3 -18.51 -7.24 27.17
CA SER A 3 -18.56 -7.14 25.71
C SER A 3 -17.51 -6.12 25.24
N LYS A 4 -16.65 -6.51 24.29
CA LYS A 4 -15.74 -5.56 23.62
C LYS A 4 -16.58 -4.53 22.85
N LEU A 5 -16.50 -3.26 23.26
CA LEU A 5 -17.21 -2.14 22.62
C LEU A 5 -16.41 -1.47 21.50
N PHE A 6 -15.15 -1.88 21.35
CA PHE A 6 -14.24 -1.40 20.32
C PHE A 6 -13.58 -2.58 19.61
N ASP A 7 -13.38 -2.41 18.31
CA ASP A 7 -12.53 -3.24 17.48
C ASP A 7 -11.23 -2.48 17.18
N ILE A 8 -10.10 -3.20 17.12
CA ILE A 8 -8.79 -2.62 16.86
C ILE A 8 -8.19 -3.28 15.64
N PHE A 9 -7.65 -2.45 14.76
CA PHE A 9 -6.95 -2.86 13.57
C PHE A 9 -5.56 -2.22 13.59
N GLN A 10 -4.53 -3.02 13.35
CA GLN A 10 -3.17 -2.53 13.16
C GLN A 10 -2.89 -2.45 11.66
N MET A 11 -2.49 -1.27 11.20
CA MET A 11 -2.25 -0.91 9.80
C MET A 11 -0.85 -0.29 9.69
N GLY A 12 0.18 -1.14 9.65
CA GLY A 12 1.57 -0.69 9.75
C GLY A 12 1.82 0.06 11.07
N THR A 13 2.23 1.32 10.96
CA THR A 13 2.46 2.23 12.10
C THR A 13 1.17 2.82 12.67
N THR A 14 0.01 2.62 12.04
CA THR A 14 -1.24 3.20 12.51
C THR A 14 -2.10 2.17 13.22
N LEU A 15 -2.58 2.50 14.42
CA LEU A 15 -3.67 1.78 15.07
C LEU A 15 -4.99 2.47 14.79
N LYS A 16 -5.94 1.73 14.23
CA LYS A 16 -7.32 2.14 14.09
C LYS A 16 -8.16 1.53 15.21
N LEU A 17 -8.84 2.39 15.96
CA LEU A 17 -9.81 2.02 16.98
C LEU A 17 -11.21 2.35 16.46
N LYS A 18 -12.05 1.33 16.25
CA LYS A 18 -13.42 1.48 15.77
C LYS A 18 -14.42 1.20 16.89
N MET A 19 -15.30 2.16 17.17
CA MET A 19 -16.40 1.96 18.12
C MET A 19 -17.52 1.15 17.46
N LYS A 20 -18.12 0.21 18.19
CA LYS A 20 -19.28 -0.54 17.68
C LYS A 20 -20.52 0.35 17.59
N ASP A 21 -21.33 0.08 16.58
CA ASP A 21 -22.55 0.84 16.33
C ASP A 21 -23.54 0.76 17.50
N GLY A 22 -24.31 1.83 17.69
CA GLY A 22 -25.34 1.92 18.73
C GLY A 22 -24.80 2.16 20.14
N ILE A 23 -23.48 2.28 20.32
CA ILE A 23 -22.88 2.61 21.62
C ILE A 23 -22.75 4.14 21.78
N ARG A 24 -23.29 4.67 22.88
CA ARG A 24 -23.10 6.07 23.28
C ARG A 24 -22.08 6.16 24.40
N PHE A 25 -20.81 6.33 24.03
CA PHE A 25 -19.78 6.70 24.98
C PHE A 25 -19.95 8.14 25.44
N LEU A 26 -19.53 8.45 26.66
CA LEU A 26 -19.11 9.80 27.05
C LEU A 26 -17.62 9.95 26.71
N PRO A 27 -16.99 11.12 26.96
CA PRO A 27 -15.55 11.24 26.74
C PRO A 27 -14.78 10.12 27.45
N TYR A 28 -13.84 9.51 26.74
CA TYR A 28 -13.04 8.39 27.22
C TYR A 28 -11.55 8.69 27.08
N TYR A 29 -10.75 7.97 27.85
CA TYR A 29 -9.31 8.11 27.90
C TYR A 29 -8.66 6.91 27.24
N LEU A 30 -7.57 7.19 26.54
CA LEU A 30 -6.71 6.18 25.95
C LEU A 30 -5.36 6.20 26.61
N TYR A 31 -4.84 5.00 26.87
CA TYR A 31 -3.50 4.83 27.43
C TYR A 31 -2.75 3.80 26.61
N VAL A 32 -1.48 4.07 26.29
CA VAL A 32 -0.54 3.07 25.78
C VAL A 32 0.52 2.85 26.83
N ASP A 33 0.68 1.61 27.28
CA ASP A 33 1.65 1.23 28.31
C ASP A 33 1.60 2.09 29.58
N LYS A 34 0.39 2.47 29.98
CA LYS A 34 0.07 3.35 31.12
C LYS A 34 0.32 4.84 30.89
N HIS A 35 0.84 5.24 29.73
CA HIS A 35 0.93 6.66 29.33
C HIS A 35 -0.40 7.13 28.74
N CYS A 36 -0.96 8.19 29.30
CA CYS A 36 -2.21 8.78 28.81
C CYS A 36 -1.97 9.49 27.47
N LEU A 37 -2.67 9.08 26.42
CA LEU A 37 -2.66 9.76 25.12
C LEU A 37 -3.58 10.98 25.10
N GLY A 38 -4.57 11.02 26.00
CA GLY A 38 -5.51 12.12 26.13
C GLY A 38 -6.95 11.67 26.34
N GLN A 39 -7.83 12.66 26.36
CA GLN A 39 -9.28 12.49 26.39
C GLN A 39 -9.84 12.63 24.98
N PHE A 40 -10.71 11.70 24.61
CA PHE A 40 -11.31 11.62 23.29
C PHE A 40 -12.83 11.68 23.41
N TYR A 41 -13.46 12.38 22.46
CA TYR A 41 -14.91 12.39 22.33
C TYR A 41 -15.36 11.19 21.49
N PRO A 42 -16.61 10.73 21.66
CA PRO A 42 -17.17 9.63 20.88
C PRO A 42 -17.10 9.93 19.38
N GLN A 43 -16.30 9.15 18.67
CA GLN A 43 -16.19 9.12 17.23
C GLN A 43 -16.30 7.66 16.78
N SER A 44 -16.82 7.42 15.58
CA SER A 44 -16.93 6.07 15.02
C SER A 44 -15.57 5.42 14.88
N GLU A 45 -14.54 6.20 14.55
CA GLU A 45 -13.18 5.74 14.32
C GLU A 45 -12.16 6.74 14.87
N LEU A 46 -11.08 6.23 15.44
CA LEU A 46 -9.90 7.00 15.82
C LEU A 46 -8.64 6.33 15.29
N TYR A 47 -7.64 7.14 14.96
CA TYR A 47 -6.37 6.71 14.39
C TYR A 47 -5.22 7.21 15.28
N PHE A 48 -4.29 6.32 15.59
CA PHE A 48 -3.11 6.64 16.39
C PHE A 48 -1.86 6.22 15.66
N ASP A 49 -0.95 7.16 15.51
CA ASP A 49 0.40 6.87 15.07
C ASP A 49 1.18 6.20 16.21
N THR A 50 1.67 5.00 15.95
CA THR A 50 2.44 4.22 16.90
C THR A 50 3.94 4.44 16.76
N ARG A 51 4.42 5.27 15.82
CA ARG A 51 5.86 5.51 15.52
C ARG A 51 6.71 5.95 16.72
N SER A 52 6.13 6.58 17.72
CA SER A 52 6.82 7.02 18.93
C SER A 52 7.07 5.90 19.95
N LEU A 53 6.46 4.72 19.78
CA LEU A 53 6.65 3.58 20.67
C LEU A 53 8.01 2.87 20.41
N GLY A 54 8.46 2.02 21.32
CA GLY A 54 9.59 1.11 21.03
C GLY A 54 9.10 -0.12 20.27
N ASP A 55 9.99 -1.06 19.96
CA ASP A 55 9.59 -2.40 19.55
C ASP A 55 9.03 -3.23 20.69
N GLY A 56 8.12 -4.14 20.35
CA GLY A 56 7.60 -5.17 21.22
C GLY A 56 6.09 -5.12 21.39
N THR A 57 5.62 -5.86 22.39
CA THR A 57 4.20 -5.91 22.72
C THR A 57 3.81 -4.70 23.55
N HIS A 58 2.89 -3.90 23.03
CA HIS A 58 2.30 -2.76 23.70
C HIS A 58 0.87 -3.06 24.11
N ARG A 59 0.37 -2.28 25.07
CA ARG A 59 -0.98 -2.41 25.59
C ARG A 59 -1.76 -1.10 25.47
N LEU A 60 -2.74 -1.08 24.56
CA LEU A 60 -3.75 -0.03 24.52
C LEU A 60 -4.82 -0.31 25.58
N THR A 61 -5.09 0.67 26.43
CA THR A 61 -6.20 0.65 27.40
C THR A 61 -7.19 1.73 27.04
N VAL A 62 -8.45 1.33 26.87
CA VAL A 62 -9.58 2.25 26.70
C VAL A 62 -10.32 2.31 28.03
N SER A 63 -10.46 3.50 28.61
CA SER A 63 -11.11 3.71 29.89
C SER A 63 -12.13 4.84 29.80
N GLY A 64 -13.37 4.62 30.21
CA GLY A 64 -14.39 5.65 30.19
C GLY A 64 -15.70 5.17 30.76
N VAL A 65 -16.76 5.90 30.44
CA VAL A 65 -18.13 5.56 30.81
C VAL A 65 -19.01 5.61 29.56
N PHE A 66 -19.95 4.67 29.45
CA PHE A 66 -20.92 4.64 28.36
C PHE A 66 -22.33 4.51 28.92
N LEU A 67 -23.31 4.91 28.13
CA LEU A 67 -24.72 4.82 28.49
C LEU A 67 -25.30 3.47 28.06
N LYS A 68 -25.87 2.73 29.01
CA LYS A 68 -26.65 1.52 28.76
C LYS A 68 -27.96 1.63 29.51
N ASN A 69 -29.10 1.57 28.82
CA ASN A 69 -30.43 1.69 29.43
C ASN A 69 -30.61 2.93 30.33
N ARG A 70 -30.03 4.07 29.93
CA ARG A 70 -29.99 5.35 30.69
C ARG A 70 -29.13 5.34 31.97
N GLU A 71 -28.38 4.28 32.22
CA GLU A 71 -27.39 4.22 33.31
C GLU A 71 -25.98 4.42 32.75
N THR A 72 -25.11 5.07 33.55
CA THR A 72 -23.68 5.20 33.24
C THR A 72 -22.95 3.95 33.72
N VAL A 73 -22.30 3.25 32.79
CA VAL A 73 -21.54 2.04 33.08
C VAL A 73 -20.05 2.32 32.85
N GLY A 74 -19.22 2.02 33.85
CA GLY A 74 -17.78 2.07 33.74
C GLY A 74 -17.26 1.04 32.73
N TYR A 75 -16.33 1.46 31.88
CA TYR A 75 -15.69 0.62 30.89
C TYR A 75 -14.18 0.74 31.00
N VAL A 76 -13.53 -0.40 31.17
CA VAL A 76 -12.07 -0.53 31.01
C VAL A 76 -11.83 -1.77 30.19
N ASN A 77 -11.14 -1.60 29.06
CA ASN A 77 -10.73 -2.72 28.24
C ASN A 77 -9.29 -2.55 27.79
N ARG A 78 -8.59 -3.68 27.65
CA ARG A 78 -7.17 -3.74 27.35
C ARG A 78 -6.97 -4.57 26.11
N PHE A 79 -6.16 -4.05 25.22
CA PHE A 79 -5.85 -4.65 23.94
C PHE A 79 -4.33 -4.71 23.81
N GLN A 80 -3.85 -5.86 23.38
CA GLN A 80 -2.44 -6.02 23.05
C GLN A 80 -2.27 -5.84 21.56
N PHE A 81 -1.22 -5.14 21.18
CA PHE A 81 -0.75 -5.04 19.80
C PHE A 81 0.77 -5.13 19.82
N ASN A 82 1.36 -5.66 18.74
CA ASN A 82 2.80 -5.78 18.63
C ASN A 82 3.28 -4.68 17.71
N ARG A 83 4.14 -3.80 18.22
CA ARG A 83 4.97 -3.00 17.33
C ARG A 83 6.19 -3.84 16.98
N ASP A 84 6.40 -4.02 15.71
CA ASP A 84 7.56 -4.71 15.19
C ASP A 84 8.19 -3.81 14.14
N THR A 85 9.24 -3.07 14.50
CA THR A 85 9.96 -2.24 13.53
C THR A 85 10.77 -3.08 12.55
N SER A 86 10.93 -4.40 12.78
CA SER A 86 11.37 -5.29 11.69
C SER A 86 10.29 -5.48 10.61
N ARG A 87 9.03 -5.12 10.91
CA ARG A 87 7.96 -4.86 9.93
C ARG A 87 7.83 -3.37 9.54
N ASP A 88 8.40 -2.43 10.31
CA ASP A 88 8.83 -1.10 9.80
C ASP A 88 10.08 -1.28 8.93
N LEU A 89 10.00 -2.17 7.94
CA LEU A 89 10.83 -2.10 6.76
C LEU A 89 10.49 -0.78 6.06
N ARG A 90 11.05 0.32 6.55
CA ARG A 90 11.89 1.11 5.67
C ARG A 90 12.99 0.16 5.22
N ALA A 91 12.65 -0.76 4.32
CA ALA A 91 13.64 -1.28 3.41
C ALA A 91 14.33 -0.03 2.89
N ASP A 92 15.65 -0.01 2.91
CA ASP A 92 16.46 1.08 2.37
C ASP A 92 16.06 1.24 0.89
N PHE A 93 14.95 1.92 0.62
CA PHE A 93 14.26 1.91 -0.67
C PHE A 93 15.15 2.64 -1.67
N LYS A 94 15.36 2.01 -2.82
CA LYS A 94 16.22 2.55 -3.86
C LYS A 94 15.45 2.77 -5.13
N ALA A 95 15.90 3.76 -5.90
CA ALA A 95 15.39 4.01 -7.22
C ALA A 95 15.41 2.72 -8.06
N GLY A 96 14.25 2.39 -8.62
CA GLY A 96 14.02 1.18 -9.41
C GLY A 96 13.44 0.02 -8.63
N ASP A 97 13.45 0.04 -7.30
CA ASP A 97 12.74 -0.99 -6.54
C ASP A 97 11.28 -1.10 -7.00
N ILE A 98 10.77 -2.33 -7.04
CA ILE A 98 9.42 -2.63 -7.50
C ILE A 98 8.61 -3.08 -6.29
N LEU A 99 7.49 -2.39 -6.04
CA LEU A 99 6.51 -2.78 -5.04
C LEU A 99 5.31 -3.40 -5.75
N ILE A 100 4.86 -4.55 -5.27
CA ILE A 100 3.75 -5.30 -5.85
C ILE A 100 2.81 -5.67 -4.71
N ALA A 101 1.53 -5.40 -4.87
CA ALA A 101 0.49 -5.72 -3.92
C ALA A 101 -0.42 -6.81 -4.49
N CYS A 102 -0.85 -7.75 -3.63
CA CYS A 102 -1.86 -8.75 -3.96
C CYS A 102 -3.23 -8.32 -3.41
N ASP A 103 -3.68 -7.12 -3.78
CA ASP A 103 -4.97 -6.58 -3.34
C ASP A 103 -6.13 -7.42 -3.89
N ASN A 104 -6.53 -8.42 -3.12
CA ASN A 104 -7.66 -9.29 -3.45
C ASN A 104 -9.02 -8.60 -3.26
N VAL A 105 -9.09 -7.28 -3.39
CA VAL A 105 -10.24 -6.43 -3.10
C VAL A 105 -10.46 -5.45 -4.23
N ASN A 106 -11.73 -5.28 -4.63
CA ASN A 106 -12.29 -4.34 -5.64
C ASN A 106 -12.91 -4.96 -6.90
N GLY A 107 -13.32 -6.23 -6.89
CA GLY A 107 -14.25 -6.75 -7.89
C GLY A 107 -13.73 -6.79 -9.34
N PHE A 108 -12.41 -6.71 -9.53
CA PHE A 108 -11.77 -7.11 -10.79
C PHE A 108 -11.75 -8.63 -10.91
N PRO A 109 -11.70 -9.19 -12.13
CA PRO A 109 -11.51 -10.63 -12.32
C PRO A 109 -10.21 -11.11 -11.64
N PRO A 110 -10.15 -12.37 -11.17
CA PRO A 110 -8.93 -13.00 -10.66
C PRO A 110 -7.77 -12.88 -11.66
N GLY A 111 -6.56 -12.63 -11.16
CA GLY A 111 -5.37 -12.33 -11.96
C GLY A 111 -5.15 -10.83 -12.26
N TYR A 112 -6.16 -9.99 -12.07
CA TYR A 112 -6.05 -8.52 -12.11
C TYR A 112 -6.04 -7.89 -10.70
N MET A 113 -6.05 -8.73 -9.67
CA MET A 113 -6.35 -8.40 -8.27
C MET A 113 -5.07 -7.99 -7.52
N GLY A 114 -4.40 -6.96 -8.04
CA GLY A 114 -3.21 -6.43 -7.43
C GLY A 114 -2.87 -5.04 -7.94
N HIS A 115 -1.80 -4.50 -7.38
CA HIS A 115 -1.29 -3.20 -7.75
C HIS A 115 0.24 -3.23 -7.80
N SER A 116 0.84 -2.30 -8.52
CA SER A 116 2.30 -2.19 -8.56
C SER A 116 2.75 -0.76 -8.76
N ALA A 117 3.92 -0.46 -8.20
CA ALA A 117 4.54 0.84 -8.23
C ALA A 117 6.06 0.71 -8.34
N ILE A 118 6.70 1.69 -8.97
CA ILE A 118 8.16 1.78 -9.03
C ILE A 118 8.63 2.86 -8.07
N VAL A 119 9.56 2.50 -7.19
CA VAL A 119 10.25 3.44 -6.31
C VAL A 119 11.16 4.33 -7.15
N VAL A 120 11.07 5.64 -6.95
CA VAL A 120 11.83 6.62 -7.72
C VAL A 120 12.89 7.35 -6.90
N ASP A 121 12.75 7.33 -5.58
CA ASP A 121 13.69 7.85 -4.59
C ASP A 121 13.45 7.16 -3.24
N ASP A 122 14.10 7.63 -2.17
CA ASP A 122 14.03 7.02 -0.83
C ASP A 122 12.66 7.11 -0.14
N SER A 123 11.73 7.88 -0.70
CA SER A 123 10.48 8.24 -0.04
C SER A 123 9.25 8.20 -0.96
N HIS A 124 9.44 8.05 -2.27
CA HIS A 124 8.36 8.11 -3.25
C HIS A 124 8.33 6.96 -4.23
N VAL A 125 7.12 6.72 -4.73
CA VAL A 125 6.83 5.86 -5.85
C VAL A 125 6.17 6.64 -6.99
N VAL A 126 6.27 6.10 -8.20
CA VAL A 126 5.40 6.47 -9.32
C VAL A 126 4.55 5.25 -9.66
N GLU A 127 3.25 5.49 -9.83
CA GLU A 127 2.26 4.44 -10.05
C GLU A 127 1.19 4.87 -11.04
N ALA A 128 0.59 3.88 -11.72
CA ALA A 128 -0.59 4.10 -12.55
C ALA A 128 -1.84 3.58 -11.84
N ILE A 129 -2.86 4.43 -11.70
CA ILE A 129 -4.08 4.16 -10.93
C ILE A 129 -5.34 4.36 -11.79
N ILE A 130 -6.44 3.72 -11.38
CA ILE A 130 -7.72 3.74 -12.11
C ILE A 130 -8.36 5.14 -12.15
N MET A 131 -8.09 5.97 -11.15
CA MET A 131 -8.64 7.32 -11.04
C MET A 131 -7.71 8.36 -11.67
N ARG A 132 -8.28 9.46 -12.20
CA ARG A 132 -7.46 10.59 -12.70
C ARG A 132 -6.82 11.34 -11.51
N PRO A 133 -5.56 11.81 -11.64
CA PRO A 133 -4.64 11.55 -12.76
C PRO A 133 -4.20 10.08 -12.79
N PHE A 134 -4.25 9.46 -13.97
CA PHE A 134 -4.01 8.01 -14.12
C PHE A 134 -2.58 7.59 -13.83
N ILE A 135 -1.64 8.54 -13.79
CA ILE A 135 -0.26 8.35 -13.36
C ILE A 135 0.02 9.45 -12.33
N LYS A 136 0.58 9.08 -11.18
CA LYS A 136 0.92 10.02 -10.11
C LYS A 136 2.21 9.62 -9.41
N LYS A 137 2.79 10.58 -8.69
CA LYS A 137 3.87 10.36 -7.72
C LYS A 137 3.26 10.45 -6.34
N ASP A 138 3.41 9.39 -5.55
CA ASP A 138 2.94 9.29 -4.17
C ASP A 138 4.09 8.90 -3.24
N THR A 139 3.85 8.97 -1.93
CA THR A 139 4.83 8.49 -0.94
C THR A 139 4.79 6.97 -0.84
N ILE A 140 5.94 6.36 -0.54
CA ILE A 140 6.03 4.92 -0.24
C ILE A 140 5.11 4.57 0.95
N GLU A 141 5.01 5.45 1.94
CA GLU A 141 4.12 5.27 3.10
C GLU A 141 2.65 5.15 2.68
N GLN A 142 2.17 6.02 1.77
CA GLN A 142 0.81 5.93 1.24
C GLN A 142 0.57 4.61 0.51
N PHE A 143 1.54 4.14 -0.29
CA PHE A 143 1.44 2.84 -0.94
C PHE A 143 1.30 1.72 0.08
N ILE A 144 2.20 1.65 1.07
CA ILE A 144 2.20 0.57 2.08
C ILE A 144 0.92 0.59 2.93
N VAL A 145 0.41 1.77 3.28
CA VAL A 145 -0.85 1.92 4.04
C VAL A 145 -2.06 1.45 3.21
N ALA A 146 -2.09 1.77 1.92
CA ALA A 146 -3.14 1.33 1.02
C ALA A 146 -3.04 -0.18 0.72
N HIS A 147 -1.81 -0.71 0.70
CA HIS A 147 -1.46 -2.04 0.21
C HIS A 147 -0.59 -2.80 1.22
N PRO A 148 -1.15 -3.21 2.37
CA PRO A 148 -0.36 -3.83 3.44
C PRO A 148 0.19 -5.21 3.07
N LEU A 149 -0.44 -5.90 2.12
CA LEU A 149 -0.02 -7.20 1.60
C LEU A 149 0.81 -7.01 0.33
N TYR A 150 2.09 -6.66 0.50
CA TYR A 150 2.98 -6.38 -0.63
C TYR A 150 4.28 -7.20 -0.61
N ALA A 151 4.89 -7.29 -1.79
CA ALA A 151 6.24 -7.77 -2.05
C ALA A 151 7.10 -6.62 -2.60
N HIS A 152 8.38 -6.66 -2.29
CA HIS A 152 9.39 -5.68 -2.65
C HIS A 152 10.57 -6.39 -3.29
N TYR A 153 10.80 -6.07 -4.56
CA TYR A 153 11.93 -6.56 -5.34
C TYR A 153 12.89 -5.43 -5.67
N ARG A 154 14.18 -5.75 -5.71
CA ARG A 154 15.25 -4.83 -6.07
C ARG A 154 16.05 -5.35 -7.26
N PRO A 155 16.32 -4.53 -8.30
CA PRO A 155 17.29 -4.91 -9.32
C PRO A 155 18.69 -5.01 -8.69
N LYS A 156 19.43 -6.08 -9.01
CA LYS A 156 20.82 -6.25 -8.54
C LYS A 156 21.75 -5.18 -9.10
N SER A 157 21.43 -4.65 -10.28
CA SER A 157 22.13 -3.52 -10.89
C SER A 157 21.49 -2.19 -10.46
N GLU A 158 22.24 -1.38 -9.73
CA GLU A 158 21.83 -0.03 -9.32
C GLU A 158 21.62 0.90 -10.53
N GLU A 159 22.43 0.72 -11.59
CA GLU A 159 22.27 1.47 -12.83
C GLU A 159 20.93 1.14 -13.52
N MET A 160 20.57 -0.15 -13.56
CA MET A 160 19.29 -0.61 -14.10
C MET A 160 18.12 0.02 -13.35
N GLY A 161 18.16 -0.03 -12.01
CA GLY A 161 17.13 0.57 -11.17
C GLY A 161 17.01 2.09 -11.36
N THR A 162 18.14 2.80 -11.33
CA THR A 162 18.18 4.26 -11.54
C THR A 162 17.62 4.65 -12.91
N LYS A 163 17.99 3.92 -13.96
CA LYS A 163 17.50 4.17 -15.33
C LYS A 163 15.99 3.94 -15.45
N ALA A 164 15.47 2.88 -14.85
CA ALA A 164 14.04 2.60 -14.83
C ALA A 164 13.25 3.70 -14.08
N ALA A 165 13.72 4.10 -12.90
CA ALA A 165 13.12 5.20 -12.12
C ALA A 165 13.10 6.54 -12.88
N ASN A 166 14.21 6.89 -13.54
CA ASN A 166 14.30 8.11 -14.34
C ASN A 166 13.32 8.11 -15.52
N PHE A 167 13.10 6.96 -16.14
CA PHE A 167 12.06 6.84 -17.17
C PHE A 167 10.67 7.07 -16.57
N ALA A 168 10.34 6.44 -15.43
CA ALA A 168 9.04 6.62 -14.78
C ALA A 168 8.76 8.09 -14.45
N LEU A 169 9.75 8.81 -13.91
CA LEU A 169 9.66 10.25 -13.64
C LEU A 169 9.46 11.06 -14.93
N SER A 170 10.20 10.75 -16.00
CA SER A 170 10.08 11.44 -17.30
C SER A 170 8.72 11.19 -17.96
N TYR A 171 8.20 9.97 -17.83
CA TYR A 171 6.88 9.59 -18.34
C TYR A 171 5.76 10.31 -17.58
N LEU A 172 5.86 10.40 -16.25
CA LEU A 172 4.97 11.22 -15.43
C LEU A 172 5.01 12.71 -15.81
N ALA A 173 6.21 13.28 -15.99
CA ALA A 173 6.37 14.67 -16.40
C ALA A 173 5.73 14.93 -17.77
N THR A 174 5.92 14.02 -18.72
CA THR A 174 5.28 14.08 -20.05
C THR A 174 3.76 13.99 -19.94
N TYR A 175 3.24 13.09 -19.12
CA TYR A 175 1.81 12.97 -18.85
C TYR A 175 1.22 14.27 -18.29
N GLN A 176 1.92 14.90 -17.35
CA GLN A 176 1.50 16.17 -16.75
C GLN A 176 1.54 17.33 -17.75
N ASP A 177 2.60 17.43 -18.57
CA ASP A 177 2.70 18.43 -19.63
C ASP A 177 1.58 18.28 -20.66
N ASN A 178 1.32 17.04 -21.09
CA ASN A 178 0.24 16.74 -22.02
C ASN A 178 -1.12 17.15 -21.46
N ALA A 179 -1.39 16.83 -20.19
CA ALA A 179 -2.63 17.22 -19.52
C ALA A 179 -2.79 18.76 -19.47
N LYS A 180 -1.71 19.48 -19.15
CA LYS A 180 -1.70 20.95 -19.08
C LYS A 180 -1.93 21.60 -20.45
N ASN A 181 -1.42 20.99 -21.51
CA ASN A 181 -1.50 21.51 -22.88
C ASN A 181 -2.66 20.93 -23.71
N GLY A 182 -3.59 20.19 -23.09
CA GLY A 182 -4.72 19.56 -23.78
C GLY A 182 -4.32 18.50 -24.80
N LYS A 183 -3.10 17.95 -24.70
CA LYS A 183 -2.62 16.85 -25.55
C LYS A 183 -3.17 15.52 -25.03
N LYS A 184 -3.16 14.51 -25.91
CA LYS A 184 -3.58 13.15 -25.58
C LYS A 184 -2.70 12.55 -24.47
N ASN A 185 -3.34 11.87 -23.54
CA ASN A 185 -2.71 11.05 -22.52
C ASN A 185 -3.24 9.62 -22.59
N PRO A 186 -2.45 8.61 -22.19
CA PRO A 186 -2.94 7.25 -22.05
C PRO A 186 -4.10 7.22 -21.05
N VAL A 187 -5.08 6.37 -21.33
CA VAL A 187 -6.16 6.08 -20.38
C VAL A 187 -5.81 4.86 -19.55
N PHE A 188 -6.24 4.84 -18.29
CA PHE A 188 -6.10 3.62 -17.51
C PHE A 188 -6.98 2.52 -18.11
N SER A 189 -6.37 1.42 -18.57
CA SER A 189 -7.11 0.29 -19.12
C SER A 189 -6.27 -0.99 -19.15
N PHE A 190 -6.79 -2.05 -18.53
CA PHE A 190 -6.29 -3.41 -18.73
C PHE A 190 -6.89 -3.97 -20.03
N THR A 191 -6.11 -3.92 -21.11
CA THR A 191 -6.53 -4.45 -22.41
C THR A 191 -5.38 -5.10 -23.14
N THR A 192 -5.66 -6.24 -23.77
CA THR A 192 -4.73 -6.96 -24.66
C THR A 192 -4.66 -6.35 -26.06
N LYS A 193 -5.52 -5.36 -26.36
CA LYS A 193 -5.57 -4.68 -27.67
C LYS A 193 -4.44 -3.67 -27.88
N THR A 194 -3.81 -3.23 -26.81
CA THR A 194 -2.72 -2.25 -26.85
C THR A 194 -1.42 -2.96 -26.50
N PRO A 195 -0.38 -2.88 -27.37
CA PRO A 195 0.94 -3.42 -27.07
C PRO A 195 1.53 -2.88 -25.76
N LEU A 196 2.42 -3.64 -25.13
CA LEU A 196 3.12 -3.18 -23.91
C LEU A 196 4.03 -1.99 -24.20
N GLU A 197 4.61 -1.95 -25.39
CA GLU A 197 5.50 -0.89 -25.87
C GLU A 197 4.77 0.43 -26.13
N ASP A 198 3.44 0.43 -26.25
CA ASP A 198 2.68 1.64 -26.55
C ASP A 198 2.62 2.58 -25.34
N LEU A 199 3.08 3.81 -25.54
CA LEU A 199 3.17 4.85 -24.50
C LEU A 199 1.94 5.76 -24.40
N LEU A 200 0.98 5.70 -25.34
CA LEU A 200 0.00 6.77 -25.58
C LEU A 200 -1.46 6.35 -25.49
N GLU A 201 -1.77 5.07 -25.73
CA GLU A 201 -3.14 4.58 -25.81
C GLU A 201 -3.65 4.14 -24.44
N SER A 202 -2.95 3.21 -23.79
CA SER A 202 -3.37 2.66 -22.50
C SER A 202 -2.21 2.47 -21.52
N ILE A 203 -2.52 2.66 -20.25
CA ILE A 203 -1.60 2.41 -19.14
C ILE A 203 -2.31 1.63 -18.04
N TYR A 204 -1.56 0.85 -17.28
CA TYR A 204 -1.99 0.23 -16.02
C TYR A 204 -0.74 -0.01 -15.16
N CYS A 205 -0.94 -0.37 -13.89
CA CYS A 205 0.12 -0.39 -12.88
C CYS A 205 1.35 -1.19 -13.31
N SER A 206 1.18 -2.46 -13.68
CA SER A 206 2.29 -3.34 -14.08
C SER A 206 2.87 -2.99 -15.46
N LYS A 207 2.05 -2.46 -16.40
CA LYS A 207 2.57 -1.91 -17.67
C LYS A 207 3.50 -0.72 -17.45
N LEU A 208 3.23 0.13 -16.45
CA LEU A 208 4.13 1.24 -16.12
C LEU A 208 5.51 0.72 -15.68
N ILE A 209 5.55 -0.35 -14.87
CA ILE A 209 6.80 -1.01 -14.48
C ILE A 209 7.52 -1.56 -15.71
N TRP A 210 6.79 -2.27 -16.58
CA TRP A 210 7.33 -2.83 -17.81
C TRP A 210 7.95 -1.76 -18.69
N LEU A 211 7.24 -0.67 -18.96
CA LEU A 211 7.71 0.46 -19.76
C LEU A 211 8.97 1.10 -19.17
N SER A 212 8.99 1.25 -17.83
CA SER A 212 10.13 1.84 -17.11
C SER A 212 11.41 1.05 -17.29
N TYR A 213 11.34 -0.27 -17.13
CA TYR A 213 12.48 -1.15 -17.33
C TYR A 213 12.85 -1.31 -18.82
N TYR A 214 11.85 -1.43 -19.70
CA TYR A 214 12.08 -1.63 -21.13
C TYR A 214 12.72 -0.42 -21.80
N TYR A 215 12.15 0.77 -21.63
CA TYR A 215 12.65 1.99 -22.25
C TYR A 215 13.75 2.68 -21.43
N GLY A 216 13.68 2.64 -20.10
CA GLY A 216 14.68 3.26 -19.24
C GLY A 216 15.95 2.43 -19.16
N ALA A 217 15.83 1.16 -18.81
CA ALA A 217 16.95 0.29 -18.48
C ALA A 217 17.34 -0.72 -19.57
N HIS A 218 16.65 -0.70 -20.72
CA HIS A 218 16.80 -1.70 -21.78
C HIS A 218 16.63 -3.15 -21.28
N TYR A 219 15.77 -3.31 -20.27
CA TYR A 219 15.49 -4.59 -19.65
C TYR A 219 14.09 -5.06 -20.02
N LYS A 220 14.01 -6.20 -20.71
CA LYS A 220 12.73 -6.78 -21.14
C LYS A 220 12.32 -7.89 -20.19
N PHE A 221 11.28 -7.66 -19.40
CA PHE A 221 10.64 -8.73 -18.64
C PHE A 221 10.08 -9.80 -19.56
N TYR A 222 10.12 -11.05 -19.09
CA TYR A 222 9.35 -12.13 -19.70
C TYR A 222 7.86 -11.80 -19.60
N ASN A 223 7.13 -12.02 -20.70
CA ASN A 223 5.68 -11.85 -20.78
C ASN A 223 5.16 -12.85 -21.83
N ASP A 224 4.09 -13.56 -21.53
CA ASP A 224 3.53 -14.61 -22.38
C ASP A 224 2.61 -14.09 -23.51
N HIS A 225 2.68 -12.79 -23.79
CA HIS A 225 1.94 -12.07 -24.84
C HIS A 225 0.43 -11.91 -24.63
N PHE A 226 -0.12 -12.23 -23.44
CA PHE A 226 -1.54 -11.96 -23.17
C PHE A 226 -1.74 -10.60 -22.50
N LEU A 227 -1.35 -10.48 -21.24
CA LEU A 227 -1.45 -9.27 -20.42
C LEU A 227 -0.35 -9.33 -19.37
N PHE A 228 0.36 -8.23 -19.12
CA PHE A 228 1.41 -8.23 -18.11
C PHE A 228 0.84 -7.84 -16.75
N SER A 229 0.15 -8.73 -16.06
CA SER A 229 -0.51 -8.42 -14.78
C SER A 229 0.48 -8.22 -13.61
N PRO A 230 0.03 -7.70 -12.45
CA PRO A 230 0.86 -7.70 -11.23
C PRO A 230 1.26 -9.12 -10.78
N GLU A 231 0.45 -10.14 -11.05
CA GLU A 231 0.80 -11.53 -10.77
C GLU A 231 1.90 -12.02 -11.71
N ASP A 232 1.79 -11.76 -13.02
CA ASP A 232 2.85 -12.08 -13.99
C ASP A 232 4.17 -11.38 -13.64
N LEU A 233 4.09 -10.12 -13.21
CA LEU A 233 5.25 -9.37 -12.75
C LEU A 233 5.88 -10.01 -11.50
N GLU A 234 5.08 -10.45 -10.53
CA GLU A 234 5.58 -11.12 -9.32
C GLU A 234 6.21 -12.47 -9.64
N THR A 235 5.51 -13.30 -10.42
CA THR A 235 5.98 -14.61 -10.86
C THR A 235 7.29 -14.45 -11.65
N GLY A 236 7.35 -13.50 -12.59
CA GLY A 236 8.55 -13.18 -13.36
C GLY A 236 9.72 -12.76 -12.47
N LEU A 237 9.52 -11.78 -11.58
CA LEU A 237 10.58 -11.30 -10.69
C LEU A 237 11.09 -12.36 -9.70
N SER A 238 10.21 -13.24 -9.24
CA SER A 238 10.58 -14.32 -8.30
C SER A 238 11.54 -15.34 -8.91
N GLN A 239 11.56 -15.45 -10.24
CA GLN A 239 12.40 -16.37 -11.01
C GLN A 239 13.56 -15.66 -11.72
N ASP A 240 13.58 -14.32 -11.69
CA ASP A 240 14.55 -13.51 -12.43
C ASP A 240 15.83 -13.28 -11.61
N GLU A 241 16.93 -13.84 -12.09
CA GLU A 241 18.23 -13.72 -11.42
C GLU A 241 18.76 -12.28 -11.38
N ASN A 242 18.21 -11.34 -12.14
CA ASN A 242 18.60 -9.93 -12.11
C ASN A 242 17.95 -9.16 -10.95
N PHE A 243 17.03 -9.79 -10.21
CA PHE A 243 16.33 -9.19 -9.09
C PHE A 243 16.60 -9.94 -7.79
N THR A 244 16.39 -9.25 -6.68
CA THR A 244 16.47 -9.80 -5.33
C THR A 244 15.20 -9.46 -4.59
N LEU A 245 14.56 -10.47 -4.00
CA LEU A 245 13.46 -10.26 -3.07
C LEU A 245 14.00 -9.63 -1.79
N ILE A 246 13.56 -8.42 -1.48
CA ILE A 246 13.94 -7.70 -0.25
C ILE A 246 12.92 -8.00 0.86
N TYR A 247 11.64 -8.03 0.51
CA TYR A 247 10.56 -8.30 1.45
C TYR A 247 9.37 -8.92 0.74
N LYS A 248 8.68 -9.83 1.41
CA LYS A 248 7.37 -10.35 1.01
C LYS A 248 6.53 -10.52 2.27
N HIS A 249 5.35 -9.91 2.30
CA HIS A 249 4.43 -10.15 3.42
C HIS A 249 4.10 -11.65 3.51
N HIS A 250 4.05 -12.21 4.71
CA HIS A 250 3.82 -13.65 4.92
C HIS A 250 2.46 -14.16 4.39
N GLU A 251 1.46 -13.29 4.32
CA GLU A 251 0.15 -13.57 3.73
C GLU A 251 0.04 -13.09 2.26
N PHE A 252 1.17 -12.73 1.62
CA PHE A 252 1.15 -12.31 0.23
C PHE A 252 0.81 -13.51 -0.67
N VAL A 253 -0.36 -13.48 -1.29
CA VAL A 253 -0.82 -14.50 -2.23
C VAL A 253 -1.84 -13.92 -3.20
N PHE A 254 -1.66 -14.20 -4.50
CA PHE A 254 -2.70 -13.98 -5.50
C PHE A 254 -3.68 -15.14 -5.48
N HIS A 255 -4.96 -14.86 -5.26
CA HIS A 255 -6.01 -15.87 -5.39
C HIS A 255 -6.54 -15.87 -6.82
N LEU A 256 -6.03 -16.79 -7.64
CA LEU A 256 -6.59 -17.10 -8.95
C LEU A 256 -7.80 -18.03 -8.72
N ASN A 257 -8.98 -17.70 -9.25
CA ASN A 257 -10.16 -18.54 -9.07
C ASN A 257 -9.86 -19.98 -9.53
N SER A 258 -10.00 -20.92 -8.59
CA SER A 258 -10.24 -22.34 -8.85
C SER A 258 -11.71 -22.59 -9.16
#